data_AF-A0A519SNV0-F1
#
_entry.id   AF-A0A519SNV0-F1
#
_cell.length_a   1.000
_cell.length_b   1.000
_cell.length_c   1.000
_cell.angle_alpha   90.00
_cell.angle_beta   90.00
_cell.angle_gamma   90.00
#
_symmetry.space_group_name_H-M   'P 1'
#
loop_
_entity.id
_entity.type
_entity.pdbx_description
1 polymer ?
#
loop_
_entity_poly.entity_id
_entity_poly.type
_entity_poly.pdbx_seq_one_letter_code
_entity_poly.pdbx_strand_id
1 'polypeptide(L)'
;MNKLSVDLTNCDKEPIHIPGKVQSHGFLIAINKTDLTISYVSENTGDYLFTPAKDLLDRPISALSGYFNQPDFNIDDLLKLGVIRKSFDAISPYPVEVNKNPFYLINWIDVCFSKIIFSMYSN
;
A
#
# COMPACT_ATOMS: atom_id res chain seq x y z
N MET A 1 -1.46 20.81 -27.48
CA MET A 1 -0.67 19.69 -26.93
C MET A 1 0.16 20.24 -25.78
N ASN A 2 -0.34 20.17 -24.54
CA ASN A 2 0.43 20.60 -23.36
C ASN A 2 0.85 19.38 -22.57
N LYS A 3 2.16 19.12 -22.63
CA LYS A 3 2.90 18.08 -21.94
C LYS A 3 2.84 18.42 -20.45
N LEU A 4 2.06 17.66 -19.67
CA LEU A 4 2.11 17.71 -18.20
C LEU A 4 3.49 17.18 -17.80
N SER A 5 4.45 18.09 -17.65
CA SER A 5 5.73 17.77 -17.02
C SER A 5 5.44 17.43 -15.57
N VAL A 6 5.54 16.14 -15.25
CA VAL A 6 5.59 15.65 -13.87
C VAL A 6 6.88 16.18 -13.28
N ASP A 7 6.78 17.32 -12.61
CA ASP A 7 7.88 17.93 -11.87
C ASP A 7 8.02 17.15 -10.55
N LEU A 8 9.23 16.63 -10.28
CA LEU A 8 9.56 15.78 -9.13
C LEU A 8 9.45 16.50 -7.77
N THR A 9 9.03 17.76 -7.77
CA THR A 9 8.82 18.62 -6.59
C THR A 9 7.41 18.52 -5.99
N ASN A 10 6.48 17.79 -6.61
CA ASN A 10 5.10 17.65 -6.10
C ASN A 10 4.89 16.46 -5.15
N CYS A 11 5.82 15.51 -5.03
CA CYS A 11 5.65 14.35 -4.14
C CYS A 11 5.99 14.65 -2.66
N ASP A 12 6.46 15.87 -2.34
CA ASP A 12 6.92 16.27 -1.00
C ASP A 12 5.90 17.14 -0.22
N LYS A 13 4.73 17.41 -0.81
CA LYS A 13 3.70 18.29 -0.21
C LYS A 13 2.37 17.58 -0.04
N GLU A 14 2.37 16.46 0.67
CA GLU A 14 1.15 16.01 1.34
C GLU A 14 1.34 16.01 2.86
N PRO A 15 0.52 16.78 3.61
CA PRO A 15 0.58 16.77 5.06
C PRO A 15 0.06 15.42 5.57
N ILE A 16 0.96 14.59 6.08
CA ILE A 16 0.60 13.51 7.00
C ILE A 16 0.12 14.12 8.33
N HIS A 17 -1.05 14.73 8.31
CA HIS A 17 -1.81 15.05 9.53
C HIS A 17 -2.62 13.80 9.92
N ILE A 18 -1.92 12.77 10.40
CA ILE A 18 -2.52 11.79 11.31
C ILE A 18 -2.01 12.15 12.71
N PRO A 19 -2.79 12.87 13.54
CA PRO A 19 -2.41 13.16 14.91
C PRO A 19 -2.46 11.85 15.72
N GLY A 20 -1.30 11.42 16.22
CA GLY A 20 -1.19 10.48 17.34
C GLY A 20 -1.01 9.00 16.96
N LYS A 21 0.25 8.55 17.03
CA LYS A 21 0.76 7.16 16.96
C LYS A 21 0.85 6.54 15.55
N VAL A 22 2.06 6.55 14.99
CA VAL A 22 2.54 5.45 14.14
C VAL A 22 2.38 4.17 14.97
N GLN A 23 1.49 3.28 14.54
CA GLN A 23 1.30 1.99 15.19
C GLN A 23 2.55 1.14 14.96
N SER A 24 3.21 0.72 16.03
CA SER A 24 4.42 -0.13 16.03
C SER A 24 4.17 -1.56 15.51
N HIS A 25 3.00 -1.83 14.93
CA HIS A 25 2.45 -3.16 14.69
C HIS A 25 1.95 -3.29 13.25
N GLY A 26 2.81 -3.05 12.27
CA GLY A 26 2.41 -3.01 10.87
C GLY A 26 3.58 -2.81 9.90
N PHE A 27 3.30 -2.88 8.62
CA PHE A 27 4.28 -2.65 7.56
C PHE A 27 3.70 -1.79 6.43
N LEU A 28 4.56 -1.20 5.61
CA LEU A 28 4.18 -0.28 4.54
C LEU A 28 4.74 -0.77 3.22
N ILE A 29 3.92 -0.69 2.17
CA ILE A 29 4.32 -0.92 0.79
C ILE A 29 3.81 0.28 -0.04
N ALA A 30 4.70 0.93 -0.78
CA ALA A 30 4.32 1.95 -1.75
C ALA A 30 4.57 1.44 -3.16
N ILE A 31 3.61 1.70 -4.04
CA ILE A 31 3.67 1.30 -5.44
C ILE A 31 3.61 2.52 -6.35
N ASN A 32 4.30 2.43 -7.48
CA ASN A 32 4.14 3.37 -8.57
C ASN A 32 2.77 3.18 -9.22
N LYS A 33 2.04 4.29 -9.36
CA LYS A 33 0.66 4.27 -9.89
C LYS A 33 0.56 3.90 -11.37
N THR A 34 1.62 4.12 -12.12
CA THR A 34 1.64 3.98 -13.58
C THR A 34 1.81 2.53 -13.99
N ASP A 35 2.74 1.83 -13.35
CA ASP A 35 3.14 0.47 -13.69
C ASP A 35 2.82 -0.56 -12.60
N LEU A 36 2.28 -0.13 -11.46
CA LEU A 36 1.92 -0.97 -10.30
C LEU A 36 3.11 -1.77 -9.73
N THR A 37 4.32 -1.26 -9.93
CA THR A 37 5.55 -1.81 -9.36
C THR A 37 5.74 -1.33 -7.92
N ILE A 38 6.28 -2.19 -7.06
CA ILE A 38 6.63 -1.87 -5.69
C ILE A 38 7.88 -0.99 -5.70
N SER A 39 7.72 0.28 -5.33
CA SER A 39 8.82 1.26 -5.31
C SER A 39 9.42 1.45 -3.92
N TYR A 40 8.64 1.23 -2.86
CA TYR A 40 9.12 1.29 -1.48
C TYR A 40 8.48 0.23 -0.61
N VAL A 41 9.25 -0.30 0.33
CA VAL A 41 8.81 -1.30 1.30
C VAL A 41 9.46 -0.97 2.64
N SER A 42 8.72 -1.03 3.74
CA SER A 42 9.30 -0.86 5.07
C SER A 42 10.22 -2.03 5.43
N GLU A 43 11.31 -1.76 6.12
CA GLU A 43 12.34 -2.77 6.43
C GLU A 43 11.77 -3.97 7.20
N ASN A 44 10.82 -3.72 8.10
CA ASN A 44 10.15 -4.74 8.93
C ASN A 44 9.13 -5.60 8.16
N THR A 45 8.95 -5.42 6.85
CA THR A 45 8.04 -6.25 6.06
C THR A 45 8.40 -7.73 6.13
N GLY A 46 9.69 -8.05 6.28
CA GLY A 46 10.18 -9.42 6.46
C GLY A 46 9.61 -10.13 7.69
N ASP A 47 9.28 -9.38 8.73
CA ASP A 47 8.72 -9.93 9.97
C ASP A 47 7.27 -10.42 9.78
N TYR A 48 6.59 -9.92 8.75
CA TYR A 48 5.18 -10.21 8.46
C TYR A 48 4.97 -11.07 7.22
N LEU A 49 5.70 -10.80 6.14
CA LEU A 49 5.61 -11.53 4.86
C LEU A 49 6.59 -12.71 4.78
N PHE A 50 7.47 -12.88 5.76
CA PHE A 50 8.57 -13.86 5.73
C PHE A 50 9.44 -13.74 4.47
N THR A 51 9.46 -12.54 3.88
CA THR A 51 10.17 -12.21 2.64
C THR A 51 10.91 -10.89 2.85
N PRO A 52 12.24 -10.84 2.65
CA PRO A 52 13.01 -9.60 2.82
C PRO A 52 12.45 -8.46 1.97
N ALA A 53 12.42 -7.24 2.53
CA ALA A 53 11.92 -6.05 1.83
C ALA A 53 12.58 -5.84 0.45
N LYS A 54 13.89 -6.07 0.37
CA LYS A 54 14.68 -5.99 -0.88
C LYS A 54 14.20 -6.96 -1.97
N ASP A 55 13.63 -8.09 -1.59
CA ASP A 55 13.16 -9.11 -2.54
C ASP A 55 11.76 -8.77 -3.07
N LEU A 56 11.10 -7.77 -2.48
CA LEU A 56 9.79 -7.27 -2.90
C LEU A 56 9.89 -6.03 -3.78
N LEU A 57 10.98 -5.27 -3.68
CA LEU A 57 11.21 -4.09 -4.53
C LEU A 57 11.26 -4.46 -6.01
N ASP A 58 10.81 -3.51 -6.84
CA ASP A 58 10.74 -3.60 -8.31
C ASP A 58 9.87 -4.76 -8.84
N ARG A 59 9.15 -5.46 -7.96
CA ARG A 59 8.18 -6.49 -8.36
C ARG A 59 6.81 -5.86 -8.59
N PRO A 60 5.98 -6.44 -9.47
CA PRO A 60 4.58 -6.05 -9.56
C PRO A 60 3.89 -6.39 -8.22
N ILE A 61 2.94 -5.55 -7.81
CA ILE A 61 2.11 -5.79 -6.63
C ILE A 61 1.34 -7.12 -6.65
N SER A 62 1.04 -7.67 -7.82
CA SER A 62 0.45 -9.01 -7.95
C SER A 62 1.33 -10.11 -7.36
N ALA A 63 2.64 -9.88 -7.20
CA ALA A 63 3.53 -10.76 -6.46
C ALA A 63 3.14 -10.91 -4.98
N LEU A 64 2.34 -9.98 -4.44
CA LEU A 64 1.84 -10.06 -3.07
C LEU A 64 0.61 -10.98 -2.93
N SER A 65 -0.05 -11.34 -4.02
CA SER A 65 -1.28 -12.15 -4.01
C SER A 65 -1.13 -13.44 -3.17
N GLY A 66 0.04 -14.09 -3.23
CA GLY A 66 0.32 -15.31 -2.48
C GLY A 66 0.38 -15.18 -0.96
N TYR A 67 0.50 -13.96 -0.41
CA TYR A 67 0.52 -13.73 1.03
C TYR A 67 -0.88 -13.49 1.63
N PHE A 68 -1.86 -13.22 0.78
CA PHE A 68 -3.24 -12.98 1.20
C PHE A 68 -4.03 -14.28 1.13
N ASN A 69 -4.64 -14.66 2.25
CA ASN A 69 -5.41 -15.90 2.34
C ASN A 69 -6.90 -15.59 2.49
N GLN A 70 -7.50 -15.00 1.45
CA GLN A 70 -8.91 -14.64 1.46
C GLN A 70 -9.54 -14.92 0.08
N PRO A 71 -10.63 -15.73 0.01
CA PRO A 71 -11.23 -16.14 -1.26
C PRO A 71 -11.87 -14.97 -2.04
N ASP A 72 -12.34 -13.95 -1.32
CA ASP A 72 -13.02 -12.78 -1.89
C ASP A 72 -12.11 -11.54 -2.01
N PHE A 73 -10.80 -11.71 -1.78
CA PHE A 73 -9.83 -10.63 -1.81
C PHE A 73 -8.83 -10.82 -2.95
N ASN A 74 -8.75 -9.81 -3.82
CA ASN A 74 -7.68 -9.70 -4.80
C ASN A 74 -6.98 -8.35 -4.63
N ILE A 75 -5.67 -8.38 -4.42
CA ILE A 75 -4.85 -7.19 -4.25
C ILE A 75 -4.94 -6.27 -5.48
N ASP A 76 -5.10 -6.82 -6.69
CA ASP A 76 -5.25 -6.03 -7.91
C ASP A 76 -6.56 -5.24 -7.94
N ASP A 77 -7.62 -5.74 -7.30
CA ASP A 77 -8.92 -5.08 -7.27
C ASP A 77 -8.93 -3.87 -6.33
N LEU A 78 -8.17 -3.92 -5.22
CA LEU A 78 -7.92 -2.74 -4.39
C LEU A 78 -7.26 -1.60 -5.18
N LEU A 79 -6.42 -1.94 -6.16
CA LEU A 79 -5.73 -0.96 -7.00
C LEU A 79 -6.61 -0.42 -8.09
N LYS A 80 -7.41 -1.28 -8.73
CA LYS A 80 -8.42 -0.83 -9.70
C LYS A 80 -9.39 0.13 -9.03
N LEU A 81 -9.87 -0.22 -7.84
CA LEU A 81 -10.66 0.70 -7.04
C LEU A 81 -9.82 1.97 -6.82
N GLY A 82 -8.61 1.83 -6.29
CA GLY A 82 -7.59 2.87 -6.01
C GLY A 82 -7.50 3.96 -7.07
N VAL A 83 -7.22 3.49 -8.28
CA VAL A 83 -6.95 4.31 -9.46
C VAL A 83 -8.24 4.92 -10.02
N ILE A 84 -9.36 4.19 -9.97
CA ILE A 84 -10.62 4.61 -10.59
C ILE A 84 -11.35 5.67 -9.74
N ARG A 85 -11.41 5.53 -8.42
CA ARG A 85 -12.30 6.37 -7.59
C ARG A 85 -11.70 7.69 -7.11
N LYS A 86 -10.37 7.88 -7.15
CA LYS A 86 -9.66 9.08 -6.60
C LYS A 86 -10.11 9.52 -5.19
N SER A 87 -10.79 8.65 -4.43
CA SER A 87 -11.22 8.86 -3.04
C SER A 87 -11.50 7.48 -2.45
N PHE A 88 -10.63 7.07 -1.52
CA PHE A 88 -10.56 5.73 -0.91
C PHE A 88 -11.22 5.66 0.45
N ASP A 89 -11.74 6.79 0.94
CA ASP A 89 -12.33 6.90 2.27
C ASP A 89 -13.53 5.95 2.46
N ALA A 90 -14.14 5.48 1.36
CA ALA A 90 -15.24 4.52 1.40
C ALA A 90 -14.82 3.05 1.58
N ILE A 91 -13.52 2.72 1.49
CA ILE A 91 -13.02 1.33 1.43
C ILE A 91 -11.95 1.05 2.50
N SER A 92 -11.47 2.08 3.20
CA SER A 92 -10.49 1.96 4.28
C SER A 92 -11.15 2.19 5.65
N PRO A 93 -10.78 1.44 6.70
CA PRO A 93 -9.85 0.30 6.71
C PRO A 93 -10.49 -0.99 6.16
N TYR A 94 -9.79 -1.71 5.30
CA TYR A 94 -10.25 -2.98 4.74
C TYR A 94 -9.62 -4.18 5.50
N PRO A 95 -10.42 -5.12 6.02
CA PRO A 95 -9.93 -6.26 6.77
C PRO A 95 -9.26 -7.30 5.85
N VAL A 96 -7.97 -7.57 6.05
CA VAL A 96 -7.21 -8.61 5.33
C VAL A 96 -6.53 -9.59 6.28
N GLU A 97 -6.27 -10.79 5.80
CA GLU A 97 -5.36 -11.73 6.47
C GLU A 97 -4.07 -11.87 5.67
N VAL A 98 -2.94 -11.60 6.33
CA VAL A 98 -1.60 -11.76 5.77
C VAL A 98 -0.91 -12.86 6.56
N ASN A 99 -0.57 -13.97 5.92
CA ASN A 99 0.05 -15.13 6.59
C ASN A 99 -0.70 -15.58 7.87
N LYS A 100 -2.05 -15.57 7.83
CA LYS A 100 -2.95 -15.91 8.97
C LYS A 100 -2.99 -14.90 10.11
N ASN A 101 -2.32 -13.76 9.97
CA ASN A 101 -2.42 -12.66 10.92
C ASN A 101 -3.41 -11.62 10.36
N PRO A 102 -4.33 -11.10 11.18
CA PRO A 102 -5.30 -10.11 10.72
C PRO A 102 -4.64 -8.72 10.64
N PHE A 103 -4.91 -8.00 9.56
CA PHE A 103 -4.49 -6.61 9.34
C PHE A 103 -5.63 -5.75 8.78
N TYR A 104 -5.64 -4.49 9.17
CA TYR A 104 -6.34 -3.44 8.43
C TYR A 104 -5.43 -2.93 7.32
N LEU A 105 -5.91 -3.06 6.09
CA LEU A 105 -5.31 -2.42 4.93
C LEU A 105 -5.88 -1.00 4.82
N ILE A 106 -4.97 -0.03 4.88
CA ILE A 106 -5.26 1.39 4.72
C ILE A 106 -4.54 1.83 3.45
N ASN A 107 -5.31 2.25 2.45
CA ASN A 107 -4.75 2.73 1.19
C ASN A 107 -4.78 4.26 1.16
N TRP A 108 -3.67 4.85 0.75
CA TRP A 108 -3.50 6.29 0.64
C TRP A 108 -2.86 6.63 -0.72
N ILE A 109 -3.43 7.60 -1.42
CA ILE A 109 -3.20 7.80 -2.86
C ILE A 109 -2.69 9.22 -3.09
N ASP A 110 -1.40 9.35 -3.39
CA ASP A 110 -0.68 10.61 -3.66
C ASP A 110 -0.35 10.72 -5.15
N VAL A 111 -0.26 11.90 -5.74
CA VAL A 111 0.06 12.18 -7.16
C VAL A 111 1.05 11.18 -7.78
N CYS A 112 2.11 10.81 -7.06
CA CYS A 112 3.19 9.95 -7.55
C CYS A 112 3.00 8.46 -7.21
N PHE A 113 2.48 8.13 -6.02
CA PHE A 113 2.47 6.78 -5.47
C PHE A 113 1.15 6.43 -4.80
N SER A 114 0.80 5.15 -4.80
CA SER A 114 -0.20 4.61 -3.87
C SER A 114 0.53 3.94 -2.72
N LYS A 115 0.32 4.43 -1.49
CA LYS A 115 0.87 3.85 -0.27
C LYS A 115 -0.19 2.94 0.36
N ILE A 116 0.19 1.69 0.61
CA ILE A 116 -0.63 0.69 1.28
C ILE A 116 0.01 0.43 2.65
N ILE A 117 -0.75 0.72 3.70
CA ILE A 117 -0.34 0.53 5.09
C ILE A 117 -1.10 -0.67 5.63
N PHE A 118 -0.38 -1.64 6.15
CA PHE A 118 -0.91 -2.80 6.84
C PHE A 118 -0.76 -2.58 8.33
N SER A 119 -1.87 -2.38 9.03
CA SER A 119 -1.90 -2.18 10.48
C SER A 119 -2.49 -3.42 11.15
N MET A 120 -1.76 -4.09 12.04
CA MET A 120 -2.33 -5.24 12.77
C MET A 120 -3.55 -4.80 13.57
N TYR A 121 -4.49 -5.73 13.74
CA TYR A 121 -5.58 -5.53 14.68
C TYR A 121 -4.97 -5.45 16.08
N SER A 122 -5.08 -4.28 16.73
CA SER A 122 -4.86 -4.23 18.16
C SER A 122 -6.01 -4.96 18.83
N ASN A 123 -5.71 -5.98 19.63
CA ASN A 123 -6.62 -6.43 20.68
C ASN A 123 -6.85 -5.31 21.71
#